data_AF-B5DUS5-F1
#
_entry.id   AF-B5DUS5-F1
#
_cell.length_a   1.000
_cell.length_b   1.000
_cell.length_c   1.000
_cell.angle_alpha   90.00
_cell.angle_beta   90.00
_cell.angle_gamma   90.00
#
_symmetry.space_group_name_H-M   'P 1'
#
loop_
_entity.id
_entity.type
_entity.pdbx_description
1 polymer ?
#
loop_
_entity_poly.entity_id
_entity_poly.type
_entity_poly.pdbx_seq_one_letter_code
_entity_poly.pdbx_strand_id
1 'polypeptide(L)'
;MRYLLERVCGCGGVCDSHFVCYSVHKRFRELRPDLVPRQMTEGQASSVKVPCECIEKMPELRENPFRRRICEAFSRDGQGNLSFEDFLDALSVFSEQAPRDIKVFYAFKIY
;
A
#
# COMPACT_ATOMS: atom_id res chain seq x y z
N MET A 1 -14.49 -15.15 -0.61
CA MET A 1 -13.18 -14.85 -1.21
C MET A 1 -13.33 -14.43 -2.68
N ARG A 2 -13.99 -13.30 -2.97
CA ARG A 2 -14.02 -12.63 -4.30
C ARG A 2 -14.45 -11.16 -4.15
N TYR A 3 -13.81 -10.40 -3.25
CA TYR A 3 -14.17 -9.00 -2.97
C TYR A 3 -13.06 -8.01 -3.32
N LEU A 4 -12.22 -8.30 -4.31
CA LEU A 4 -11.07 -7.45 -4.63
C LEU A 4 -10.72 -7.44 -6.13
N LEU A 5 -11.73 -7.44 -7.01
CA LEU A 5 -11.49 -7.19 -8.44
C LEU A 5 -12.66 -6.49 -9.14
N GLU A 6 -13.28 -5.51 -8.48
CA GLU A 6 -14.39 -4.73 -9.07
C GLU A 6 -14.34 -3.23 -8.72
N ARG A 7 -13.15 -2.64 -8.66
CA ARG A 7 -13.02 -1.17 -8.61
C ARG A 7 -11.98 -0.66 -9.59
N VAL A 8 -12.25 -1.00 -10.85
CA VAL A 8 -11.88 -0.15 -11.98
C VAL A 8 -12.79 1.07 -11.97
N CYS A 9 -12.18 2.25 -12.06
CA CYS A 9 -12.80 3.56 -12.00
C CYS A 9 -13.88 3.74 -13.09
N GLY A 10 -15.13 3.48 -12.75
CA GLY A 10 -16.32 4.02 -13.43
C GLY A 10 -16.94 5.10 -12.56
N CYS A 11 -16.94 6.35 -13.02
CA CYS A 11 -17.59 7.47 -12.34
C CYS A 11 -19.08 7.16 -12.06
N GLY A 12 -19.50 7.32 -10.80
CA GLY A 12 -20.93 7.27 -10.46
C GLY A 12 -21.24 7.02 -8.98
N GLY A 13 -20.85 7.94 -8.10
CA GLY A 13 -21.46 8.03 -6.75
C GLY A 13 -20.66 7.43 -5.59
N VAL A 14 -20.24 8.33 -4.71
CA VAL A 14 -19.91 8.16 -3.28
C VAL A 14 -18.87 7.09 -2.92
N CYS A 15 -17.61 7.49 -2.78
CA CYS A 15 -16.65 6.71 -1.99
C CYS A 15 -15.51 7.58 -1.42
N ASP A 16 -15.47 7.66 -0.09
CA ASP A 16 -14.42 8.23 0.76
C ASP A 16 -12.98 7.76 0.41
N SER A 17 -12.83 6.66 -0.34
CA SER A 17 -11.54 6.05 -0.69
C SER A 17 -10.81 6.66 -1.90
N HIS A 18 -11.44 7.52 -2.71
CA HIS A 18 -10.80 8.03 -3.94
C HIS A 18 -9.75 9.14 -3.65
N PHE A 19 -9.96 9.93 -2.59
CA PHE A 19 -8.99 10.96 -2.17
C PHE A 19 -7.72 10.36 -1.52
N VAL A 20 -7.89 9.26 -0.79
CA VAL A 20 -6.78 8.51 -0.20
C VAL A 20 -5.84 8.02 -1.30
N CYS A 21 -6.39 7.47 -2.39
CA CYS A 21 -5.58 6.96 -3.50
C CYS A 21 -4.70 8.04 -4.15
N TYR A 22 -5.23 9.25 -4.35
CA TYR A 22 -4.46 10.37 -4.92
C TYR A 22 -3.33 10.85 -3.99
N SER A 23 -3.63 11.01 -2.70
CA SER A 23 -2.65 11.48 -1.70
C SER A 23 -1.54 10.45 -1.46
N VAL A 24 -1.90 9.17 -1.42
CA VAL A 24 -0.96 8.05 -1.28
C VAL A 24 -0.12 7.90 -2.54
N HIS A 25 -0.71 8.03 -3.73
CA HIS A 25 0.04 8.02 -5.00
C HIS A 25 1.10 9.12 -5.06
N LYS A 26 0.78 10.33 -4.58
CA LYS A 26 1.75 11.43 -4.48
C LYS A 26 2.95 11.02 -3.60
N ARG A 27 2.69 10.46 -2.41
CA ARG A 27 3.75 9.96 -1.51
C ARG A 27 4.56 8.82 -2.12
N PHE A 28 3.91 7.85 -2.76
CA PHE A 28 4.57 6.73 -3.42
C PHE A 28 5.52 7.21 -4.53
N ARG A 29 5.12 8.25 -5.25
CA ARG A 29 5.97 8.93 -6.23
C ARG A 29 7.12 9.71 -5.61
N GLU A 30 6.95 10.31 -4.44
CA GLU A 30 8.05 10.98 -3.72
C GLU A 30 9.14 9.99 -3.31
N LEU A 31 8.79 8.74 -3.01
CA LEU A 31 9.76 7.68 -2.69
C LEU A 31 10.61 7.28 -3.90
N ARG A 32 9.98 7.11 -5.07
CA ARG A 32 10.68 6.79 -6.33
C ARG A 32 10.01 7.48 -7.53
N PRO A 33 10.39 8.73 -7.85
CA PRO A 33 9.78 9.47 -8.95
C PRO A 33 10.13 8.89 -10.33
N ASP A 34 11.18 8.06 -10.39
CA ASP A 34 11.69 7.42 -11.60
C ASP A 34 10.85 6.20 -12.03
N LEU A 35 10.28 5.48 -11.06
CA LEU A 35 9.51 4.25 -11.29
C LEU A 35 8.00 4.50 -11.35
N VAL A 36 7.52 5.58 -10.75
CA VAL A 36 6.09 5.85 -10.56
C VAL A 36 5.63 6.95 -11.53
N PRO A 37 4.84 6.62 -12.57
CA PRO A 37 4.31 7.61 -13.51
C PRO A 37 3.32 8.57 -12.84
N ARG A 38 3.06 9.73 -13.47
CA ARG A 38 2.16 10.77 -12.93
C ARG A 38 0.69 10.33 -12.84
N GLN A 39 0.29 9.41 -13.71
CA GLN A 39 -1.02 8.78 -13.73
C GLN A 39 -0.78 7.28 -13.86
N MET A 40 -1.23 6.51 -12.88
CA MET A 40 -1.26 5.05 -13.00
C MET A 40 -2.44 4.64 -13.86
N THR A 41 -2.18 3.96 -14.97
CA THR A 41 -3.21 3.25 -15.74
C THR A 41 -3.49 1.89 -15.10
N GLU A 42 -4.69 1.36 -15.32
CA GLU A 42 -5.10 0.04 -14.85
C GLU A 42 -4.08 -1.04 -15.25
N GLY A 43 -3.62 -1.81 -14.28
CA GLY A 43 -2.56 -2.83 -14.44
C GLY A 43 -1.15 -2.37 -14.06
N GLN A 44 -0.85 -1.07 -14.06
CA GLN A 44 0.47 -0.58 -13.63
C GLN A 44 0.64 -0.59 -12.11
N ALA A 45 -0.46 -0.55 -11.34
CA ALA A 45 -0.45 -0.57 -9.87
C ALA A 45 0.19 -1.84 -9.28
N SER A 46 0.00 -2.99 -9.93
CA SER A 46 0.57 -4.28 -9.51
C SER A 46 1.92 -4.57 -10.20
N SER A 47 2.24 -3.84 -11.27
CA SER A 47 3.48 -4.02 -12.04
C SER A 47 4.64 -3.18 -11.47
N VAL A 48 4.36 -1.96 -11.02
CA VAL A 48 5.37 -1.07 -10.44
C VAL A 48 5.65 -1.49 -9.00
N LYS A 49 6.87 -1.97 -8.77
CA LYS A 49 7.35 -2.40 -7.45
C LYS A 49 8.42 -1.45 -6.93
N VAL A 50 8.27 -1.02 -5.69
CA VAL A 50 9.24 -0.19 -4.97
C VAL A 50 9.95 -1.06 -3.93
N PRO A 51 11.29 -1.00 -3.83
CA PRO A 51 12.02 -1.79 -2.85
C PRO A 51 11.74 -1.35 -1.41
N CYS A 52 11.72 -2.31 -0.47
CA CYS A 52 11.50 -2.07 0.96
C CYS A 52 12.38 -0.97 1.54
N GLU A 53 13.64 -0.88 1.09
CA GLU A 53 14.59 0.14 1.56
C GLU A 53 14.10 1.58 1.36
N CYS A 54 13.27 1.83 0.34
CA CYS A 54 12.68 3.15 0.13
C CYS A 54 11.49 3.37 1.09
N ILE A 55 10.70 2.33 1.30
CA ILE A 55 9.50 2.34 2.15
C ILE A 55 9.88 2.49 3.64
N GLU A 56 10.96 1.84 4.07
CA GLU A 56 11.50 1.91 5.44
C GLU A 56 11.99 3.31 5.84
N LYS A 57 12.31 4.17 4.86
CA LYS A 57 12.75 5.55 5.08
C LYS A 57 11.58 6.50 5.36
N MET A 58 10.34 6.07 5.11
CA MET A 58 9.16 6.86 5.39
C MET A 58 8.99 7.06 6.90
N PRO A 59 8.66 8.26 7.39
CA PRO A 59 8.61 8.54 8.83
C PRO A 59 7.65 7.63 9.59
N GLU A 60 6.55 7.20 8.96
CA GLU A 60 5.55 6.29 9.55
C GLU A 60 6.11 4.91 9.90
N LEU A 61 7.06 4.40 9.09
CA LEU A 61 7.68 3.08 9.30
C LEU A 61 9.06 3.19 9.94
N ARG A 62 9.74 4.34 9.82
CA ARG A 62 11.08 4.54 10.38
C ARG A 62 11.11 4.40 11.90
N GLU A 63 10.06 4.87 12.56
CA GLU A 63 9.92 4.79 14.02
C GLU A 63 9.47 3.39 14.47
N ASN A 64 9.10 2.51 13.54
CA ASN A 64 8.60 1.18 13.83
C ASN A 64 9.74 0.13 13.78
N PRO A 65 10.09 -0.53 14.91
CA PRO A 65 11.15 -1.54 14.94
C PRO A 65 10.86 -2.76 14.04
N PHE A 66 9.59 -2.97 13.67
CA PHE A 66 9.16 -4.06 12.79
C PHE A 66 9.08 -3.69 11.30
N ARG A 67 9.60 -2.52 10.89
CA ARG A 67 9.52 -2.02 9.49
C ARG A 67 9.91 -3.03 8.41
N ARG A 68 10.94 -3.84 8.66
CA ARG A 68 11.38 -4.89 7.73
C ARG A 68 10.33 -5.99 7.59
N ARG A 69 9.89 -6.52 8.73
CA ARG A 69 8.84 -7.55 8.79
C ARG A 69 7.51 -7.06 8.22
N ILE A 70 7.20 -5.78 8.39
CA ILE A 70 6.04 -5.13 7.77
C ILE A 70 6.20 -5.18 6.24
N CYS A 71 7.31 -4.72 5.69
CA CYS A 71 7.55 -4.78 4.24
C CYS A 71 7.50 -6.22 3.70
N GLU A 72 8.03 -7.19 4.44
CA GLU A 72 7.97 -8.61 4.09
C GLU A 72 6.53 -9.16 4.16
N ALA A 73 5.77 -8.79 5.20
CA ALA A 73 4.39 -9.24 5.40
C ALA A 73 3.42 -8.67 4.36
N PHE A 74 3.68 -7.46 3.85
CA PHE A 74 2.88 -6.86 2.78
C PHE A 74 3.38 -7.23 1.38
N SER A 75 4.62 -7.68 1.22
CA SER A 75 5.13 -8.16 -0.06
C SER A 75 4.54 -9.52 -0.42
N ARG A 76 3.83 -9.61 -1.55
CA ARG A 76 3.28 -10.89 -2.04
C ARG A 76 4.37 -11.90 -2.43
N ASP A 77 5.51 -11.41 -2.88
CA ASP A 77 6.67 -12.22 -3.26
C ASP A 77 7.59 -12.55 -2.07
N GLY A 78 7.36 -11.95 -0.89
CA GLY A 78 8.23 -12.11 0.29
C GLY A 78 9.63 -11.53 0.14
N GLN A 79 9.95 -10.90 -1.00
CA GLN A 79 11.25 -10.25 -1.26
C GLN A 79 11.34 -8.82 -0.71
N GLY A 80 10.27 -8.32 -0.07
CA GLY A 80 10.20 -6.95 0.47
C GLY A 80 9.90 -5.88 -0.59
N ASN A 81 9.73 -6.25 -1.85
CA ASN A 81 9.26 -5.33 -2.89
C ASN A 81 7.76 -5.12 -2.74
N LEU A 82 7.33 -3.87 -2.65
CA LEU A 82 5.93 -3.51 -2.49
C LEU A 82 5.39 -2.87 -3.76
N SER A 83 4.26 -3.39 -4.23
CA SER A 83 3.50 -2.77 -5.31
C SER A 83 2.66 -1.62 -4.77
N PHE A 84 2.08 -0.79 -5.64
CA PHE A 84 1.21 0.29 -5.18
C PHE A 84 -0.02 -0.24 -4.43
N GLU A 85 -0.58 -1.38 -4.85
CA GLU A 85 -1.65 -2.05 -4.13
C GLU A 85 -1.23 -2.48 -2.72
N ASP A 86 -0.06 -3.11 -2.60
CA ASP A 86 0.45 -3.58 -1.30
C ASP A 86 0.74 -2.40 -0.36
N PHE A 87 1.18 -1.27 -0.92
CA PHE A 87 1.40 -0.03 -0.18
C PHE A 87 0.09 0.61 0.31
N LEU A 88 -0.95 0.59 -0.53
CA LEU A 88 -2.30 1.02 -0.13
C LEU A 88 -2.87 0.15 0.98
N ASP A 89 -2.71 -1.17 0.88
CA ASP A 89 -3.13 -2.10 1.94
C ASP A 89 -2.39 -1.84 3.24
N ALA A 90 -1.06 -1.65 3.19
CA ALA A 90 -0.27 -1.33 4.37
C ALA A 90 -0.78 -0.06 5.07
N LEU A 91 -0.94 1.04 4.33
CA LEU A 91 -1.43 2.31 4.88
C LEU A 91 -2.86 2.22 5.39
N SER A 92 -3.71 1.44 4.71
CA SER A 92 -5.07 1.16 5.16
C SER A 92 -5.07 0.47 6.52
N VAL A 93 -4.27 -0.58 6.69
CA VAL A 93 -4.16 -1.33 7.96
C VAL A 93 -3.62 -0.45 9.09
N PHE A 94 -2.70 0.48 8.80
CA PHE A 94 -2.19 1.43 9.80
C PHE A 94 -3.16 2.56 10.14
N SER A 95 -4.17 2.84 9.31
CA SER A 95 -5.16 3.88 9.57
C SER A 95 -6.05 3.53 10.78
N GLU A 96 -6.42 4.53 11.59
CA GLU A 96 -7.34 4.35 12.72
C GLU A 96 -8.71 3.81 12.30
N GLN A 97 -9.14 4.14 11.07
CA GLN A 97 -10.43 3.72 10.52
C GLN A 97 -10.49 2.24 10.12
N ALA A 98 -9.37 1.52 10.08
CA ALA A 98 -9.38 0.11 9.68
C ALA A 98 -9.99 -0.82 10.74
N PRO A 99 -10.76 -1.85 10.33
CA PRO A 99 -11.38 -2.81 11.22
C PRO A 99 -10.35 -3.61 12.01
N ARG A 100 -10.67 -3.91 13.28
CA ARG A 100 -9.74 -4.57 14.21
C ARG A 100 -9.30 -5.95 13.74
N ASP A 101 -10.18 -6.73 13.14
CA ASP A 101 -9.90 -8.09 12.66
C ASP A 101 -8.71 -8.13 11.68
N ILE A 102 -8.67 -7.17 10.74
CA ILE A 102 -7.58 -7.09 9.76
C ILE A 102 -6.27 -6.67 10.44
N LYS A 103 -6.31 -5.72 11.38
CA LYS A 103 -5.12 -5.31 12.14
C LYS A 103 -4.54 -6.46 12.94
N VAL A 104 -5.40 -7.23 13.61
CA VAL A 104 -4.99 -8.42 14.38
C VAL A 104 -4.40 -9.48 13.46
N PHE A 105 -5.05 -9.76 12.33
CA PHE A 105 -4.52 -10.70 11.33
C PHE A 105 -3.10 -10.33 10.87
N TYR A 106 -2.86 -9.06 10.53
CA TYR A 106 -1.53 -8.60 10.14
C TYR A 106 -0.55 -8.53 11.30
N ALA A 107 -1.00 -8.22 12.52
CA ALA A 107 -0.15 -8.26 13.70
C ALA A 107 0.39 -9.68 13.95
N PHE A 108 -0.45 -10.71 13.81
CA PHE A 108 -0.02 -12.11 13.85
C PHE A 108 0.90 -12.47 12.69
N LYS A 109 0.71 -11.89 11.50
CA LYS A 109 1.59 -12.12 10.34
C LYS A 109 2.99 -11.50 10.53
N ILE A 110 3.07 -10.39 11.26
CA ILE A 110 4.31 -9.65 11.52
C ILE A 110 5.05 -10.20 12.75
N TYR A 111 4.40 -10.97 13.63
CA TYR A 111 5.03 -11.57 14.81
C TYR A 111 5.58 -12.96 14.52
#